data_AF-A0A2V3Y6F8-F1
#
_entry.id   AF-A0A2V3Y6F8-F1
#
_cell.length_a   1.000
_cell.length_b   1.000
_cell.length_c   1.000
_cell.angle_alpha   90.00
_cell.angle_beta   90.00
_cell.angle_gamma   90.00
#
_symmetry.space_group_name_H-M   'P 1'
#
loop_
_entity.id
_entity.type
_entity.pdbx_description
1 polymer ?
#
loop_
_entity_poly.entity_id
_entity_poly.type
_entity_poly.pdbx_seq_one_letter_code
_entity_poly.pdbx_strand_id
1 'polypeptide(L)'
;MKRDVIRKNSQDAELFPFAPIRRRFLIFCIVCVLAVMFSGACLTVRKMRQSAEAAYQSASAQISQKVGESIKLLISLAALPEFYDPDVPWESKTAKLDEINQYFGYMFICYVDEDIEVYTLGEEAASLASREYMQTLYSTREIQVTDGFVAGADGRTLNYTVAVPLIQDDVMTGSLFCSIYFDDAVNLLKQSAAANGTEAVLIGSKGQIMSSTGGLAFGASYTEILHEYKLMGLTTDKLETLLLARNSGSFRSLKAGNSRYTVFGPIENTNWDILVTVDFLSLFSAELPFLLLAALFHILITLILYLFVKKHIFGQMAIMENLLTSIHKMEKKLYSNAIAPESVDYEDILQMSSKGLRDELTGLATRTFFLNQLEKLLRDGNASGKLSLCFVDLDDLKLLNDTYGHQAGDSALKKIGFILRGYEKKYEGVVGRYGGDEFILILKDIDSVKELNDVLGELVERLHFTITVNGTEIPVHCSMGACVWNRKDTLKTLISKADKALYDVKRHGKGTYSLFLNGE
;
A
#
# COMPACT_ATOMS: atom_id res chain seq x y z
N MET A 1 41.30 -35.71 -17.62
CA MET A 1 40.13 -36.54 -18.02
C MET A 1 39.16 -36.87 -16.88
N LYS A 2 39.53 -37.53 -15.76
CA LYS A 2 38.57 -37.81 -14.66
C LYS A 2 38.22 -36.62 -13.75
N ARG A 3 39.07 -35.58 -13.68
CA ARG A 3 38.77 -34.34 -12.92
C ARG A 3 37.86 -33.36 -13.67
N ASP A 4 37.87 -33.39 -15.00
CA ASP A 4 37.06 -32.48 -15.84
C ASP A 4 35.59 -32.92 -15.96
N VAL A 5 35.32 -34.23 -15.86
CA VAL A 5 33.96 -34.78 -15.89
C VAL A 5 33.19 -34.51 -14.58
N ILE A 6 33.90 -34.47 -13.44
CA ILE A 6 33.28 -34.19 -12.12
C ILE A 6 32.95 -32.70 -11.98
N ARG A 7 33.80 -31.80 -12.52
CA ARG A 7 33.54 -30.35 -12.54
C ARG A 7 32.40 -29.94 -13.48
N LYS A 8 32.21 -30.67 -14.58
CA LYS A 8 31.13 -30.43 -15.54
C LYS A 8 29.77 -30.85 -14.96
N ASN A 9 29.71 -31.99 -14.27
CA ASN A 9 28.48 -32.46 -13.61
C ASN A 9 28.04 -31.60 -12.42
N SER A 10 28.95 -30.93 -11.70
CA SER A 10 28.56 -30.01 -10.61
C SER A 10 28.02 -28.67 -11.11
N GLN A 11 28.46 -28.19 -12.29
CA GLN A 11 27.92 -26.98 -12.90
C GLN A 11 26.58 -27.24 -13.62
N ASP A 12 26.41 -28.41 -14.23
CA ASP A 12 25.14 -28.78 -14.87
C ASP A 12 24.04 -29.09 -13.84
N ALA A 13 24.35 -29.69 -12.69
CA ALA A 13 23.37 -29.96 -11.63
C ALA A 13 22.80 -28.70 -10.96
N GLU A 14 23.53 -27.58 -10.94
CA GLU A 14 23.01 -26.28 -10.45
C GLU A 14 22.05 -25.60 -11.45
N LEU A 15 22.15 -25.90 -12.75
CA LEU A 15 21.41 -25.19 -13.80
C LEU A 15 20.01 -25.77 -14.09
N PHE A 16 19.83 -27.09 -14.01
CA PHE A 16 18.63 -27.74 -14.53
C PHE A 16 17.36 -27.71 -13.64
N PRO A 17 17.40 -27.81 -12.29
CA PRO A 17 16.17 -27.90 -11.50
C PRO A 17 15.43 -26.57 -11.32
N PHE A 18 16.10 -25.42 -11.53
CA PHE A 18 15.52 -24.09 -11.31
C PHE A 18 15.14 -23.32 -12.58
N ALA A 19 15.54 -23.80 -13.76
CA ALA A 19 15.14 -23.20 -15.03
C ALA A 19 13.61 -23.03 -15.19
N PRO A 20 12.75 -24.03 -14.88
CA PRO A 20 11.31 -23.86 -14.96
C PRO A 20 10.75 -22.92 -13.88
N ILE A 21 11.33 -22.92 -12.68
CA ILE A 21 10.93 -22.04 -11.57
C ILE A 21 11.24 -20.58 -11.93
N ARG A 22 12.46 -20.30 -12.39
CA ARG A 22 12.88 -18.97 -12.86
C ARG A 22 11.99 -18.46 -13.98
N ARG A 23 11.64 -19.31 -14.95
CA ARG A 23 10.74 -18.94 -16.06
C ARG A 23 9.35 -18.56 -15.55
N ARG A 24 8.77 -19.32 -14.61
CA ARG A 24 7.47 -19.00 -14.00
C ARG A 24 7.51 -17.69 -13.20
N PHE A 25 8.58 -17.45 -12.45
CA PHE A 25 8.77 -16.18 -11.73
C PHE A 25 8.90 -14.99 -12.68
N LEU A 26 9.61 -15.13 -13.80
CA LEU A 26 9.71 -14.07 -14.81
C LEU A 26 8.34 -13.75 -15.43
N ILE A 27 7.57 -14.78 -15.79
CA ILE A 27 6.21 -14.61 -16.32
C ILE A 27 5.32 -13.91 -15.29
N PHE A 28 5.36 -14.35 -14.02
CA PHE A 28 4.59 -13.72 -12.95
C PHE A 28 4.95 -12.23 -12.78
N CYS A 29 6.25 -11.91 -12.78
CA CYS A 29 6.73 -10.53 -12.70
C CYS A 29 6.20 -9.67 -13.86
N ILE A 30 6.28 -10.17 -15.10
CA ILE A 30 5.74 -9.49 -16.28
C ILE A 30 4.23 -9.26 -16.16
N VAL A 31 3.48 -10.28 -15.72
CA VAL A 31 2.02 -10.16 -15.52
C VAL A 31 1.69 -9.11 -14.46
N CYS A 32 2.43 -9.05 -13.35
CA CYS A 32 2.23 -8.03 -12.32
C CYS A 32 2.51 -6.62 -12.86
N VAL A 33 3.59 -6.42 -13.61
CA VAL A 33 3.90 -5.12 -14.23
C VAL A 33 2.81 -4.71 -15.22
N LEU A 34 2.34 -5.64 -16.05
CA LEU A 34 1.23 -5.38 -16.97
C LEU A 34 -0.07 -5.04 -16.21
N ALA A 35 -0.33 -5.70 -15.08
CA ALA A 35 -1.49 -5.39 -14.24
C ALA A 35 -1.42 -4.00 -13.62
N VAL A 36 -0.23 -3.54 -13.21
CA VAL A 36 0.00 -2.16 -12.73
C VAL A 36 -0.23 -1.14 -13.85
N MET A 37 0.28 -1.40 -15.05
CA MET A 37 0.07 -0.51 -16.19
C MET A 37 -1.41 -0.46 -16.60
N PHE A 38 -2.09 -1.60 -16.59
CA PHE A 38 -3.51 -1.69 -16.91
C PHE A 38 -4.39 -0.99 -15.86
N SER A 39 -4.09 -1.18 -14.57
CA SER A 39 -4.83 -0.49 -13.50
C SER A 39 -4.62 1.02 -13.55
N GLY A 40 -3.39 1.47 -13.86
CA GLY A 40 -3.07 2.86 -14.15
C GLY A 40 -3.92 3.42 -15.28
N ALA A 41 -3.99 2.72 -16.42
CA ALA A 41 -4.81 3.14 -17.56
C ALA A 41 -6.31 3.22 -17.21
N CYS A 42 -6.86 2.24 -16.49
CA CYS A 42 -8.24 2.27 -16.02
C CYS A 42 -8.51 3.45 -15.08
N LEU A 43 -7.57 3.75 -14.18
CA LEU A 43 -7.68 4.89 -13.27
C LEU A 43 -7.66 6.21 -14.06
N THR A 44 -6.76 6.35 -15.04
CA THR A 44 -6.70 7.53 -15.91
C THR A 44 -8.03 7.75 -16.64
N VAL A 45 -8.66 6.71 -17.21
CA VAL A 45 -9.98 6.84 -17.85
C VAL A 45 -11.04 7.36 -16.89
N ARG A 46 -11.01 6.96 -15.61
CA ARG A 46 -11.92 7.49 -14.58
C ARG A 46 -11.60 8.94 -14.22
N LYS A 47 -10.32 9.26 -14.04
CA LYS A 47 -9.85 10.62 -13.75
C LYS A 47 -10.21 11.59 -14.87
N MET A 48 -10.11 11.20 -16.14
CA MET A 48 -10.50 12.06 -17.27
C MET A 48 -11.91 12.63 -17.11
N ARG A 49 -12.88 11.79 -16.76
CA ARG A 49 -14.27 12.25 -16.54
C ARG A 49 -14.37 13.22 -15.37
N GLN A 50 -13.74 12.88 -14.24
CA GLN A 50 -13.77 13.71 -13.03
C GLN A 50 -13.10 15.06 -13.25
N SER A 51 -11.93 15.07 -13.90
CA SER A 51 -11.18 16.27 -14.24
C SER A 51 -11.94 17.14 -15.24
N ALA A 52 -12.56 16.56 -16.27
CA ALA A 52 -13.34 17.31 -17.24
C ALA A 52 -14.58 17.97 -16.60
N GLU A 53 -15.30 17.23 -15.75
CA GLU A 53 -16.45 17.77 -15.03
C GLU A 53 -16.04 18.89 -14.06
N ALA A 54 -14.99 18.66 -13.26
CA ALA A 54 -14.52 19.67 -12.32
C ALA A 54 -14.04 20.95 -13.03
N ALA A 55 -13.31 20.82 -14.13
CA ALA A 55 -12.86 21.94 -14.94
C ALA A 55 -14.03 22.65 -15.64
N TYR A 56 -15.03 21.93 -16.14
CA TYR A 56 -16.27 22.50 -16.68
C TYR A 56 -17.02 23.33 -15.63
N GLN A 57 -17.27 22.76 -14.45
CA GLN A 57 -17.98 23.45 -13.37
C GLN A 57 -17.23 24.71 -12.92
N SER A 58 -15.89 24.62 -12.79
CA SER A 58 -15.06 25.75 -12.41
C SER A 58 -15.05 26.86 -13.47
N ALA A 59 -14.83 26.50 -14.73
CA ALA A 59 -14.76 27.45 -15.84
C ALA A 59 -16.11 28.11 -16.10
N SER A 60 -17.19 27.32 -16.12
CA SER A 60 -18.54 27.83 -16.33
C SER A 60 -18.94 28.80 -15.21
N ALA A 61 -18.66 28.45 -13.95
CA ALA A 61 -18.96 29.32 -12.82
C ALA A 61 -18.17 30.63 -12.86
N GLN A 62 -16.86 30.59 -13.15
CA GLN A 62 -16.03 31.81 -13.18
C GLN A 62 -16.44 32.77 -14.30
N ILE A 63 -16.74 32.26 -15.50
CA ILE A 63 -17.18 33.09 -16.61
C ILE A 63 -18.59 33.66 -16.33
N SER A 64 -19.51 32.80 -15.87
CA SER A 64 -20.86 33.23 -15.49
C SER A 64 -20.83 34.29 -14.39
N GLN A 65 -19.93 34.14 -13.42
CA GLN A 65 -19.72 35.12 -12.35
C GLN A 65 -19.19 36.44 -12.90
N LYS A 66 -18.16 36.42 -13.74
CA LYS A 66 -17.60 37.65 -14.31
C LYS A 66 -18.65 38.44 -15.10
N VAL A 67 -19.42 37.76 -15.96
CA VAL A 67 -20.54 38.38 -16.70
C VAL A 67 -21.63 38.86 -15.75
N GLY A 68 -22.02 38.04 -14.78
CA GLY A 68 -23.06 38.40 -13.80
C GLY A 68 -22.67 39.60 -12.92
N GLU A 69 -21.40 39.73 -12.54
CA GLU A 69 -20.85 40.90 -11.84
C GLU A 69 -20.87 42.15 -12.72
N SER A 70 -20.53 42.01 -14.00
CA SER A 70 -20.65 43.11 -14.97
C SER A 70 -22.10 43.59 -15.10
N ILE A 71 -23.05 42.68 -15.25
CA ILE A 71 -24.48 43.00 -15.30
C ILE A 71 -24.92 43.73 -14.02
N LYS A 72 -24.57 43.19 -12.84
CA LYS A 72 -24.93 43.80 -11.55
C LYS A 72 -24.34 45.20 -11.36
N LEU A 73 -23.08 45.39 -11.77
CA LEU A 73 -22.43 46.71 -11.72
C LEU A 73 -23.19 47.70 -12.59
N LEU A 74 -23.45 47.34 -13.85
CA LEU A 74 -24.13 48.22 -14.79
C LEU A 74 -25.56 48.54 -14.35
N ILE A 75 -26.32 47.57 -13.83
CA ILE A 75 -27.65 47.81 -13.23
C ILE A 75 -27.55 48.78 -12.04
N SER A 76 -26.52 48.63 -11.20
CA SER A 76 -26.33 49.52 -10.05
C SER A 76 -26.00 50.95 -10.48
N LEU A 77 -25.19 51.10 -11.54
CA LEU A 77 -24.91 52.40 -12.15
C LEU A 77 -26.15 53.00 -12.81
N ALA A 78 -26.93 52.17 -13.52
CA ALA A 78 -28.20 52.55 -14.13
C ALA A 78 -29.28 52.95 -13.13
N ALA A 79 -29.10 52.72 -11.83
CA ALA A 79 -30.00 53.23 -10.79
C ALA A 79 -29.70 54.69 -10.38
N LEU A 80 -28.58 55.27 -10.83
CA LEU A 80 -28.19 56.63 -10.48
C LEU A 80 -28.97 57.66 -11.33
N PRO A 81 -29.65 58.65 -10.70
CA PRO A 81 -30.51 59.61 -11.42
C PRO A 81 -29.77 60.45 -12.45
N GLU A 82 -28.51 60.75 -12.22
CA GLU A 82 -27.66 61.57 -13.08
C GLU A 82 -27.51 61.03 -14.51
N PHE A 83 -27.64 59.73 -14.74
CA PHE A 83 -27.58 59.18 -16.10
C PHE A 83 -28.83 59.50 -16.92
N TYR A 84 -29.94 59.82 -16.25
CA TYR A 84 -31.23 60.18 -16.86
C TYR A 84 -31.43 61.70 -16.97
N ASP A 85 -30.66 62.49 -16.21
CA ASP A 85 -30.77 63.94 -16.22
C ASP A 85 -30.14 64.51 -17.51
N PRO A 86 -30.91 65.22 -18.36
CA PRO A 86 -30.39 65.88 -19.56
C PRO A 86 -29.56 67.14 -19.23
N ASP A 87 -29.71 67.72 -18.04
CA ASP A 87 -28.94 68.90 -17.62
C ASP A 87 -27.51 68.52 -17.19
N VAL A 88 -27.25 67.23 -16.93
CA VAL A 88 -25.92 66.72 -16.62
C VAL A 88 -25.15 66.48 -17.94
N PRO A 89 -24.03 67.18 -18.18
CA PRO A 89 -23.24 66.98 -19.39
C PRO A 89 -22.68 65.55 -19.48
N TRP A 90 -22.59 65.02 -20.70
CA TRP A 90 -22.06 63.68 -20.94
C TRP A 90 -20.62 63.52 -20.42
N GLU A 91 -19.83 64.60 -20.39
CA GLU A 91 -18.47 64.60 -19.85
C GLU A 91 -18.46 64.23 -18.36
N SER A 92 -19.44 64.74 -17.61
CA SER A 92 -19.58 64.45 -16.18
C SER A 92 -20.02 63.00 -15.96
N LYS A 93 -20.95 62.50 -16.78
CA LYS A 93 -21.38 61.09 -16.77
C LYS A 93 -20.19 60.16 -17.04
N THR A 94 -19.42 60.47 -18.08
CA THR A 94 -18.27 59.67 -18.52
C THR A 94 -17.12 59.70 -17.50
N ALA A 95 -16.77 60.88 -16.98
CA ALA A 95 -15.72 61.03 -15.97
C ALA A 95 -16.00 60.19 -14.71
N LYS A 96 -17.27 60.08 -14.29
CA LYS A 96 -17.65 59.23 -13.17
C LYS A 96 -17.51 57.75 -13.49
N LEU A 97 -17.91 57.32 -14.69
CA LEU A 97 -17.73 55.93 -15.12
C LEU A 97 -16.24 55.56 -15.16
N ASP A 98 -15.38 56.46 -15.63
CA ASP A 98 -13.94 56.28 -15.64
C ASP A 98 -13.35 56.19 -14.22
N GLU A 99 -13.77 57.04 -13.29
CA GLU A 99 -13.37 56.97 -11.87
C GLU A 99 -13.76 55.62 -11.26
N ILE A 100 -14.98 55.15 -11.51
CA ILE A 100 -15.46 53.85 -11.05
C ILE A 100 -14.65 52.72 -11.69
N ASN A 101 -14.37 52.81 -12.99
CA ASN A 101 -13.64 51.77 -13.72
C ASN A 101 -12.21 51.55 -13.19
N GLN A 102 -11.58 52.54 -12.55
CA GLN A 102 -10.28 52.37 -11.89
C GLN A 102 -10.29 51.28 -10.81
N TYR A 103 -11.45 51.01 -10.19
CA TYR A 103 -11.61 49.99 -9.16
C TYR A 103 -12.02 48.63 -9.72
N PHE A 104 -12.71 48.59 -10.86
CA PHE A 104 -13.26 47.36 -11.43
C PHE A 104 -12.42 46.76 -12.57
N GLY A 105 -11.58 47.57 -13.23
CA GLY A 105 -10.61 47.11 -14.22
C GLY A 105 -11.22 46.59 -15.53
N TYR A 106 -12.38 47.11 -15.96
CA TYR A 106 -12.86 46.86 -17.32
C TYR A 106 -12.03 47.63 -18.34
N MET A 107 -12.08 47.21 -19.60
CA MET A 107 -11.44 47.94 -20.69
C MET A 107 -12.02 49.35 -20.78
N PHE A 108 -13.35 49.45 -20.78
CA PHE A 108 -14.09 50.71 -20.65
C PHE A 108 -15.42 50.44 -19.94
N ILE A 109 -15.95 51.45 -19.26
CA ILE A 109 -17.37 51.55 -18.90
C ILE A 109 -17.87 52.82 -19.55
N CYS A 110 -18.87 52.73 -20.41
CA CYS A 110 -19.29 53.83 -21.27
C CYS A 110 -20.78 54.14 -21.10
N TYR A 111 -21.09 55.43 -21.23
CA TYR A 111 -22.44 55.94 -21.41
C TYR A 111 -22.74 56.09 -22.91
N VAL A 112 -23.96 55.73 -23.28
CA VAL A 112 -24.49 55.88 -24.63
C VAL A 112 -25.83 56.59 -24.52
N ASP A 113 -26.03 57.61 -25.33
CA ASP A 113 -27.26 58.42 -25.30
C ASP A 113 -28.41 57.80 -26.11
N GLU A 114 -29.52 58.54 -26.25
CA GLU A 114 -30.69 58.12 -27.01
C GLU A 114 -30.44 57.95 -28.51
N ASP A 115 -29.43 58.66 -29.05
CA ASP A 115 -29.03 58.61 -30.47
C ASP A 115 -28.02 57.48 -30.76
N ILE A 116 -27.69 56.67 -29.74
CA ILE A 116 -26.73 55.55 -29.83
C ILE A 116 -25.29 56.06 -30.08
N GLU A 117 -24.97 57.25 -29.58
CA GLU A 117 -23.62 57.81 -29.59
C GLU A 117 -22.90 57.47 -28.30
N VAL A 118 -21.67 56.95 -28.42
CA VAL A 118 -20.78 56.70 -27.28
C VAL A 118 -19.77 57.83 -27.12
N TYR A 119 -19.49 58.15 -25.87
CA TYR A 119 -18.61 59.26 -25.51
C TYR A 119 -17.38 58.77 -24.74
N THR A 120 -16.22 59.29 -25.11
CA THR A 120 -14.93 59.07 -24.44
C THR A 120 -14.28 60.43 -24.19
N LEU A 121 -13.75 60.66 -22.97
CA LEU A 121 -13.10 61.93 -22.65
C LEU A 121 -11.89 62.19 -23.55
N GLY A 122 -11.94 63.32 -24.28
CA GLY A 122 -10.86 63.74 -25.17
C GLY A 122 -10.93 63.16 -26.59
N GLU A 123 -11.96 62.40 -26.93
CA GLU A 123 -12.23 61.90 -28.28
C GLU A 123 -13.55 62.47 -28.82
N GLU A 124 -13.74 62.41 -30.14
CA GLU A 124 -15.05 62.71 -30.75
C GLU A 124 -16.05 61.60 -30.44
N ALA A 125 -17.32 61.95 -30.28
CA ALA A 125 -18.39 60.98 -30.11
C ALA A 125 -18.43 60.01 -31.30
N ALA A 126 -18.68 58.73 -31.01
CA ALA A 126 -18.69 57.69 -32.01
C ALA A 126 -20.05 56.99 -32.05
N SER A 127 -20.60 56.84 -33.25
CA SER A 127 -21.88 56.18 -33.42
C SER A 127 -21.76 54.66 -33.28
N LEU A 128 -22.53 54.08 -32.37
CA LEU A 128 -22.69 52.64 -32.22
C LEU A 128 -23.95 52.11 -32.92
N ALA A 129 -24.71 52.94 -33.62
CA ALA A 129 -25.96 52.58 -34.29
C ALA A 129 -25.80 51.45 -35.34
N SER A 130 -24.59 51.28 -35.90
CA SER A 130 -24.28 50.19 -36.84
C SER A 130 -23.99 48.84 -36.17
N ARG A 131 -23.84 48.80 -34.85
CA ARG A 131 -23.54 47.58 -34.09
C ARG A 131 -24.82 46.80 -33.80
N GLU A 132 -24.86 45.55 -34.25
CA GLU A 132 -26.00 44.63 -34.08
C GLU A 132 -26.50 44.58 -32.62
N TYR A 133 -25.58 44.46 -31.65
CA TYR A 133 -25.97 44.38 -30.24
C TYR A 133 -26.61 45.66 -29.70
N MET A 134 -26.25 46.84 -30.20
CA MET A 134 -26.89 48.09 -29.81
C MET A 134 -28.27 48.23 -30.43
N GLN A 135 -28.43 47.82 -31.70
CA GLN A 135 -29.75 47.76 -32.33
C GLN A 135 -30.70 46.83 -31.57
N THR A 136 -30.22 45.65 -31.18
CA THR A 136 -30.98 44.70 -30.37
C THR A 136 -31.29 45.27 -28.99
N LEU A 137 -30.32 45.89 -28.30
CA LEU A 137 -30.53 46.51 -26.99
C LEU A 137 -31.64 47.58 -27.04
N TYR A 138 -31.59 48.53 -27.98
CA TYR A 138 -32.55 49.63 -28.05
C TYR A 138 -33.93 49.20 -28.57
N SER A 139 -34.00 48.14 -29.38
CA SER A 139 -35.28 47.60 -29.87
C SER A 139 -35.98 46.68 -28.88
N THR A 140 -35.24 45.82 -28.19
CA THR A 140 -35.79 44.82 -27.25
C THR A 140 -35.89 45.36 -25.82
N ARG A 141 -35.07 46.35 -25.47
CA ARG A 141 -34.90 46.84 -24.09
C ARG A 141 -34.42 45.75 -23.12
N GLU A 142 -33.78 44.71 -23.64
CA GLU A 142 -33.22 43.62 -22.87
C GLU A 142 -31.70 43.72 -22.78
N ILE A 143 -31.13 43.31 -21.65
CA ILE A 143 -29.68 43.26 -21.41
C ILE A 143 -29.00 42.44 -22.51
N GLN A 144 -27.91 42.97 -23.06
CA GLN A 144 -27.15 42.29 -24.11
C GLN A 144 -25.79 41.84 -23.59
N VAL A 145 -25.42 40.60 -23.93
CA VAL A 145 -24.07 40.06 -23.78
C VAL A 145 -23.61 39.59 -25.15
N THR A 146 -22.58 40.23 -25.69
CA THR A 146 -22.14 39.99 -27.07
C THR A 146 -21.28 38.75 -27.18
N ASP A 147 -21.22 38.12 -28.36
CA ASP A 147 -20.05 37.30 -28.67
C ASP A 147 -18.79 38.17 -28.74
N GLY A 148 -17.61 37.55 -28.84
CA GLY A 148 -16.37 38.30 -29.01
C GLY A 148 -16.37 39.00 -30.35
N PHE A 149 -15.83 40.21 -30.41
CA PHE A 149 -15.69 40.97 -31.65
C PHE A 149 -14.50 41.92 -31.58
N VAL A 150 -14.10 42.45 -32.74
CA VAL A 150 -13.03 43.44 -32.82
C VAL A 150 -13.57 44.82 -32.45
N ALA A 151 -13.02 45.39 -31.38
CA ALA A 151 -13.33 46.70 -30.85
C ALA A 151 -12.23 47.71 -31.18
N GLY A 152 -12.61 48.99 -31.19
CA GLY A 152 -11.70 50.11 -31.44
C GLY A 152 -11.35 50.33 -32.91
N ALA A 153 -10.69 51.46 -33.17
CA ALA A 153 -10.21 51.86 -34.50
C ALA A 153 -8.96 51.10 -34.98
N ASP A 154 -8.32 50.32 -34.09
CA ASP A 154 -7.10 49.56 -34.40
C ASP A 154 -7.36 48.30 -35.23
N GLY A 155 -8.62 47.87 -35.34
CA GLY A 155 -9.05 46.69 -36.10
C GLY A 155 -8.46 45.37 -35.60
N ARG A 156 -7.96 45.31 -34.35
CA ARG A 156 -7.25 44.15 -33.81
C ARG A 156 -7.64 43.78 -32.39
N THR A 157 -8.06 44.72 -31.57
CA THR A 157 -8.33 44.43 -30.16
C THR A 157 -9.66 43.71 -30.01
N LEU A 158 -9.64 42.50 -29.46
CA LEU A 158 -10.84 41.72 -29.19
C LEU A 158 -11.38 42.03 -27.79
N ASN A 159 -12.70 42.10 -27.65
CA ASN A 159 -13.35 42.21 -26.36
C ASN A 159 -14.72 41.50 -26.34
N TYR A 160 -15.31 41.46 -25.15
CA TYR A 160 -16.70 41.09 -24.93
C TYR A 160 -17.43 42.30 -24.33
N THR A 161 -18.66 42.55 -24.75
CA THR A 161 -19.44 43.69 -24.23
C THR A 161 -20.68 43.19 -23.50
N VAL A 162 -20.90 43.76 -22.31
CA VAL A 162 -22.16 43.65 -21.57
C VAL A 162 -22.81 45.02 -21.59
N ALA A 163 -24.07 45.11 -22.01
CA ALA A 163 -24.80 46.37 -22.11
C ALA A 163 -26.16 46.26 -21.41
N VAL A 164 -26.54 47.28 -20.66
CA VAL A 164 -27.83 47.42 -19.99
C VAL A 164 -28.54 48.68 -20.48
N PRO A 165 -29.87 48.63 -20.66
CA PRO A 165 -30.63 49.79 -21.08
C PRO A 165 -30.84 50.77 -19.92
N LEU A 166 -30.89 52.07 -20.24
CA LEU A 166 -31.40 53.12 -19.35
C LEU A 166 -32.83 53.43 -19.76
N ILE A 167 -33.77 53.15 -18.86
CA ILE A 167 -35.20 53.32 -19.13
C ILE A 167 -35.80 54.20 -18.03
N GLN A 168 -36.42 55.31 -18.44
CA GLN A 168 -37.17 56.19 -17.56
C GLN A 168 -38.58 56.36 -18.11
N ASP A 169 -39.59 56.16 -17.27
CA ASP A 169 -41.01 56.28 -17.65
C ASP A 169 -41.37 55.48 -18.93
N ASP A 170 -40.81 54.28 -19.06
CA ASP A 170 -40.97 53.37 -20.22
C ASP A 170 -40.39 53.89 -21.55
N VAL A 171 -39.55 54.92 -21.48
CA VAL A 171 -38.78 55.49 -22.59
C VAL A 171 -37.31 55.10 -22.46
N MET A 172 -36.72 54.66 -23.57
CA MET A 172 -35.29 54.37 -23.65
C MET A 172 -34.53 55.71 -23.74
N THR A 173 -33.78 56.07 -22.69
CA THR A 173 -33.03 57.34 -22.61
C THR A 173 -31.55 57.17 -22.92
N GLY A 174 -31.09 55.93 -23.08
CA GLY A 174 -29.70 55.61 -23.38
C GLY A 174 -29.34 54.20 -22.91
N SER A 175 -28.05 53.93 -22.79
CA SER A 175 -27.55 52.68 -22.23
C SER A 175 -26.21 52.84 -21.54
N LEU A 176 -25.87 51.86 -20.70
CA LEU A 176 -24.53 51.70 -20.15
C LEU A 176 -23.95 50.39 -20.63
N PHE A 177 -22.68 50.37 -21.02
CA PHE A 177 -21.99 49.13 -21.31
C PHE A 177 -20.60 49.09 -20.70
N CYS A 178 -20.11 47.87 -20.45
CA CYS A 178 -18.72 47.64 -20.12
C CYS A 178 -18.08 46.66 -21.09
N SER A 179 -16.81 46.88 -21.39
CA SER A 179 -15.99 46.01 -22.23
C SER A 179 -15.05 45.17 -21.37
N ILE A 180 -15.14 43.85 -21.49
CA ILE A 180 -14.28 42.88 -20.81
C ILE A 180 -13.13 42.53 -21.76
N TYR A 181 -11.90 42.53 -21.25
CA TYR A 181 -10.74 42.13 -22.04
C TYR A 181 -10.89 40.69 -22.52
N PHE A 182 -10.56 40.45 -23.79
CA PHE A 182 -10.58 39.09 -24.33
C PHE A 182 -9.63 38.15 -23.56
N ASP A 183 -8.47 38.65 -23.17
CA ASP A 183 -7.47 37.90 -22.40
C ASP A 183 -7.96 37.52 -21.00
N ASP A 184 -8.89 38.27 -20.40
CA ASP A 184 -9.48 37.89 -19.10
C ASP A 184 -10.23 36.57 -19.21
N ALA A 185 -11.04 36.38 -20.25
CA ALA A 185 -11.75 35.12 -20.47
C ALA A 185 -10.78 33.97 -20.70
N VAL A 186 -9.71 34.18 -21.49
CA VAL A 186 -8.66 33.17 -21.70
C VAL A 186 -7.97 32.82 -20.38
N ASN A 187 -7.69 33.81 -19.53
CA ASN A 187 -7.05 33.60 -18.24
C ASN A 187 -7.96 32.85 -17.26
N LEU A 188 -9.25 33.18 -17.19
CA LEU A 188 -10.23 32.44 -16.38
C LEU A 188 -10.35 30.99 -16.84
N LEU A 189 -10.38 30.74 -18.16
CA LEU A 189 -10.36 29.39 -18.72
C LEU A 189 -9.07 28.64 -18.32
N LYS A 190 -7.89 29.27 -18.41
CA LYS A 190 -6.61 28.66 -18.03
C LYS A 190 -6.55 28.32 -16.54
N GLN A 191 -7.04 29.20 -15.67
CA GLN A 191 -7.09 28.97 -14.22
C GLN A 191 -8.01 27.78 -13.90
N SER A 192 -9.12 27.66 -14.62
CA SER A 192 -10.10 26.58 -14.45
C SER A 192 -9.66 25.25 -15.05
N ALA A 193 -8.90 25.29 -16.15
CA ALA A 193 -8.35 24.14 -16.86
C ALA A 193 -6.89 23.83 -16.47
N ALA A 194 -6.48 24.14 -15.24
CA ALA A 194 -5.09 24.02 -14.80
C ALA A 194 -4.57 22.56 -14.73
N ALA A 195 -5.46 21.56 -14.81
CA ALA A 195 -5.06 20.16 -14.80
C ALA A 195 -4.38 19.77 -16.12
N ASN A 196 -3.25 19.05 -16.03
CA ASN A 196 -2.46 18.58 -17.17
C ASN A 196 -3.34 17.91 -18.24
N GLY A 197 -3.22 18.37 -19.49
CA GLY A 197 -3.96 17.81 -20.62
C GLY A 197 -5.43 18.21 -20.69
N THR A 198 -5.83 19.27 -19.98
CA THR A 198 -7.18 19.84 -20.07
C THR A 198 -7.17 21.05 -21.00
N GLU A 199 -8.11 21.07 -21.93
CA GLU A 199 -8.34 22.18 -22.85
C GLU A 199 -9.78 22.65 -22.68
N ALA A 200 -9.97 23.92 -22.37
CA ALA A 200 -11.27 24.58 -22.37
C ALA A 200 -11.40 25.53 -23.56
N VAL A 201 -12.57 25.49 -24.19
CA VAL A 201 -12.94 26.28 -25.38
C VAL A 201 -14.32 26.91 -25.12
N LEU A 202 -14.38 28.22 -25.21
CA LEU A 202 -15.62 29.00 -25.18
C LEU A 202 -16.14 29.18 -26.60
N ILE A 203 -17.44 28.95 -26.79
CA ILE A 203 -18.13 28.93 -28.07
C ILE A 203 -19.25 29.98 -28.03
N GLY A 204 -19.32 30.79 -29.08
CA GLY A 204 -20.31 31.85 -29.22
C GLY A 204 -21.63 31.36 -29.79
N SER A 205 -22.58 32.29 -29.85
CA SER A 205 -23.97 32.03 -30.25
C SER A 205 -24.13 31.43 -31.66
N LYS A 206 -23.14 31.59 -32.55
CA LYS A 206 -23.16 31.09 -33.94
C LYS A 206 -22.28 29.84 -34.12
N GLY A 207 -21.79 29.23 -33.04
CA GLY A 207 -20.92 28.06 -33.12
C GLY A 207 -19.47 28.38 -33.51
N GLN A 208 -19.04 29.62 -33.29
CA GLN A 208 -17.66 30.06 -33.50
C GLN A 208 -16.87 30.04 -32.21
N ILE A 209 -15.56 29.78 -32.30
CA ILE A 209 -14.67 29.85 -31.15
C ILE A 209 -14.51 31.29 -30.71
N MET A 210 -14.76 31.52 -29.43
CA MET A 210 -14.50 32.79 -28.75
C MET A 210 -13.13 32.74 -28.11
N SER A 211 -12.92 31.96 -27.05
CA SER A 211 -11.62 31.82 -26.40
C SER A 211 -11.22 30.36 -26.29
N SER A 212 -9.92 30.08 -26.37
CA SER A 212 -9.39 28.73 -26.17
C SER A 212 -8.09 28.75 -25.38
N THR A 213 -7.95 27.78 -24.49
CA THR A 213 -6.69 27.49 -23.78
C THR A 213 -5.66 26.81 -24.68
N GLY A 214 -6.11 26.10 -25.72
CA GLY A 214 -5.27 25.37 -26.68
C GLY A 214 -4.81 26.19 -27.89
N GLY A 215 -5.09 27.50 -27.89
CA GLY A 215 -4.67 28.41 -28.97
C GLY A 215 -5.46 28.24 -30.27
N LEU A 216 -6.68 27.71 -30.19
CA LEU A 216 -7.59 27.67 -31.34
C LEU A 216 -7.92 29.10 -31.80
N ALA A 217 -8.02 29.29 -33.12
CA ALA A 217 -8.23 30.61 -33.71
C ALA A 217 -9.62 31.17 -33.36
N PHE A 218 -9.66 32.43 -32.92
CA PHE A 218 -10.89 33.19 -32.72
C PHE A 218 -11.71 33.25 -34.03
N GLY A 219 -13.02 33.05 -33.94
CA GLY A 219 -13.96 33.11 -35.06
C GLY A 219 -14.01 31.84 -35.93
N ALA A 220 -13.10 30.87 -35.73
CA ALA A 220 -13.16 29.59 -36.43
C ALA A 220 -14.38 28.76 -35.97
N SER A 221 -14.95 27.97 -36.87
CA SER A 221 -16.05 27.07 -36.52
C SER A 221 -15.53 25.90 -35.67
N TYR A 222 -16.18 25.64 -34.53
CA TYR A 222 -15.78 24.50 -33.69
C TYR A 222 -16.10 23.15 -34.37
N THR A 223 -17.13 23.09 -35.23
CA THR A 223 -17.53 21.86 -35.92
C THR A 223 -16.48 21.42 -36.94
N GLU A 224 -15.84 22.37 -37.63
CA GLU A 224 -14.72 22.11 -38.53
C GLU A 224 -13.56 21.43 -37.80
N ILE A 225 -13.24 21.89 -36.60
CA ILE A 225 -12.19 21.30 -35.77
C ILE A 225 -12.61 19.89 -35.33
N LEU A 226 -13.88 19.69 -34.95
CA LEU A 226 -14.38 18.38 -34.55
C LEU A 226 -14.38 17.34 -35.68
N HIS A 227 -14.39 17.74 -36.96
CA HIS A 227 -14.26 16.80 -38.07
C HIS A 227 -12.92 16.04 -38.09
N GLU A 228 -11.88 16.56 -37.45
CA GLU A 228 -10.61 15.85 -37.27
C GLU A 228 -10.70 14.72 -36.21
N TYR A 229 -11.83 14.61 -35.51
CA TYR A 229 -12.04 13.70 -34.39
C TYR A 229 -13.11 12.68 -34.71
N LYS A 230 -12.86 11.43 -34.31
CA LYS A 230 -13.90 10.39 -34.34
C LYS A 230 -14.70 10.44 -33.04
N LEU A 231 -15.89 11.01 -33.10
CA LEU A 231 -16.84 11.04 -31.98
C LEU A 231 -17.42 9.64 -31.70
N MET A 232 -17.60 9.29 -30.43
CA MET A 232 -18.17 8.02 -29.98
C MET A 232 -19.55 8.22 -29.34
N GLY A 233 -20.59 7.62 -29.93
CA GLY A 233 -21.96 7.69 -29.41
C GLY A 233 -22.68 9.03 -29.67
N LEU A 234 -22.04 9.95 -30.39
CA LEU A 234 -22.56 11.27 -30.76
C LEU A 234 -22.06 11.63 -32.16
N THR A 235 -22.86 12.34 -32.95
CA THR A 235 -22.44 12.96 -34.23
C THR A 235 -22.26 14.46 -34.04
N THR A 236 -21.50 15.11 -34.93
CA THR A 236 -21.29 16.57 -34.87
C THR A 236 -22.62 17.33 -34.94
N ASP A 237 -23.50 16.96 -35.88
CA ASP A 237 -24.84 17.58 -36.01
C ASP A 237 -25.69 17.45 -34.74
N LYS A 238 -25.60 16.30 -34.06
CA LYS A 238 -26.33 16.07 -32.82
C LYS A 238 -25.73 16.86 -31.66
N LEU A 239 -24.41 17.04 -31.62
CA LEU A 239 -23.76 17.93 -30.66
C LEU A 239 -24.22 19.36 -30.87
N GLU A 240 -24.22 19.85 -32.12
CA GLU A 240 -24.68 21.18 -32.46
C GLU A 240 -26.14 21.41 -32.06
N THR A 241 -27.01 20.44 -32.32
CA THR A 241 -28.41 20.47 -31.87
C THR A 241 -28.52 20.56 -30.34
N LEU A 242 -27.65 19.87 -29.59
CA LEU A 242 -27.65 19.92 -28.13
C LEU A 242 -27.16 21.26 -27.60
N LEU A 243 -26.13 21.85 -28.23
CA LEU A 243 -25.60 23.17 -27.87
C LEU A 243 -26.60 24.27 -28.17
N LEU A 244 -27.24 24.26 -29.35
CA LEU A 244 -28.32 25.19 -29.69
C LEU A 244 -29.52 25.07 -28.74
N ALA A 245 -29.82 23.87 -28.26
CA ALA A 245 -30.84 23.63 -27.24
C ALA A 245 -30.38 23.96 -25.80
N ARG A 246 -29.18 24.51 -25.62
CA ARG A 246 -28.53 24.82 -24.34
C ARG A 246 -28.50 23.64 -23.36
N ASN A 247 -28.31 22.43 -23.88
CA ASN A 247 -28.20 21.23 -23.06
C ASN A 247 -26.74 20.97 -22.64
N SER A 248 -26.54 20.54 -21.40
CA SER A 248 -25.26 20.00 -20.96
C SER A 248 -25.13 18.53 -21.33
N GLY A 249 -23.90 18.07 -21.52
CA GLY A 249 -23.63 16.67 -21.80
C GLY A 249 -22.15 16.34 -21.82
N SER A 250 -21.85 15.10 -22.22
CA SER A 250 -20.47 14.67 -22.42
C SER A 250 -20.38 13.63 -23.51
N PHE A 251 -19.20 13.54 -24.12
CA PHE A 251 -18.91 12.54 -25.13
C PHE A 251 -17.44 12.15 -25.09
N ARG A 252 -17.12 11.04 -25.76
CA ARG A 252 -15.73 10.63 -26.01
C ARG A 252 -15.39 10.85 -27.47
N SER A 253 -14.15 11.22 -27.72
CA SER A 253 -13.62 11.38 -29.06
C SER A 253 -12.24 10.75 -29.18
N LEU A 254 -11.85 10.43 -30.40
CA LEU A 254 -10.54 9.86 -30.70
C LEU A 254 -9.85 10.68 -31.79
N LYS A 255 -8.61 11.09 -31.56
CA LYS A 255 -7.74 11.73 -32.56
C LYS A 255 -6.39 11.04 -32.58
N ALA A 256 -5.98 10.56 -33.75
CA ALA A 256 -4.70 9.85 -33.95
C ALA A 256 -4.42 8.74 -32.90
N GLY A 257 -5.46 7.98 -32.50
CA GLY A 257 -5.33 6.91 -31.50
C GLY A 257 -5.40 7.37 -30.03
N ASN A 258 -5.41 8.68 -29.77
CA ASN A 258 -5.54 9.23 -28.42
C ASN A 258 -7.02 9.44 -28.07
N SER A 259 -7.44 8.91 -26.93
CA SER A 259 -8.80 9.07 -26.41
C SER A 259 -8.93 10.39 -25.67
N ARG A 260 -10.03 11.09 -25.91
CA ARG A 260 -10.40 12.32 -25.22
C ARG A 260 -11.78 12.19 -24.61
N TYR A 261 -12.00 12.91 -23.51
CA TYR A 261 -13.29 13.01 -22.86
C TYR A 261 -13.68 14.48 -22.80
N THR A 262 -14.82 14.83 -23.38
CA THR A 262 -15.30 16.21 -23.47
C THR A 262 -16.61 16.34 -22.70
N VAL A 263 -16.68 17.35 -21.83
CA VAL A 263 -17.90 17.83 -21.18
C VAL A 263 -18.28 19.15 -21.84
N PHE A 264 -19.56 19.37 -22.06
CA PHE A 264 -20.06 20.60 -22.65
C PHE A 264 -21.32 21.09 -21.95
N GLY A 265 -21.60 22.38 -22.09
CA GLY A 265 -22.86 22.97 -21.64
C GLY A 265 -22.86 24.49 -21.70
N PRO A 266 -23.99 25.10 -21.34
CA PRO A 266 -24.20 26.54 -21.42
C PRO A 266 -23.45 27.29 -20.31
N ILE A 267 -23.12 28.54 -20.61
CA ILE A 267 -22.71 29.56 -19.63
C ILE A 267 -23.96 30.36 -19.23
N GLU A 268 -24.17 30.57 -17.93
CA GLU A 268 -25.33 31.31 -17.43
C GLU A 268 -25.23 32.80 -17.79
N ASN A 269 -26.39 33.46 -17.99
CA ASN A 269 -26.51 34.87 -18.39
C ASN A 269 -25.85 35.22 -19.74
N THR A 270 -25.57 34.23 -20.59
CA THR A 270 -25.00 34.43 -21.92
C THR A 270 -25.67 33.48 -22.92
N ASN A 271 -25.39 33.71 -24.21
CA ASN A 271 -25.70 32.76 -25.27
C ASN A 271 -24.52 31.84 -25.60
N TRP A 272 -23.51 31.78 -24.72
CA TRP A 272 -22.28 31.02 -24.97
C TRP A 272 -22.39 29.60 -24.43
N ASP A 273 -21.60 28.72 -25.01
CA ASP A 273 -21.36 27.36 -24.54
C ASP A 273 -19.88 27.17 -24.25
N ILE A 274 -19.55 26.21 -23.39
CA ILE A 274 -18.17 25.84 -23.09
C ILE A 274 -17.96 24.35 -23.33
N LEU A 275 -16.85 24.00 -23.96
CA LEU A 275 -16.38 22.64 -24.13
C LEU A 275 -15.07 22.46 -23.36
N VAL A 276 -15.04 21.50 -22.45
CA VAL A 276 -13.85 21.13 -21.69
C VAL A 276 -13.44 19.72 -22.06
N THR A 277 -12.25 19.58 -22.63
CA THR A 277 -11.71 18.34 -23.16
C THR A 277 -10.48 17.92 -22.39
N VAL A 278 -10.47 16.68 -21.90
CA VAL A 278 -9.30 16.08 -21.23
C VAL A 278 -8.70 14.97 -22.09
N ASP A 279 -7.39 14.99 -22.23
CA ASP A 279 -6.60 14.12 -23.08
C ASP A 279 -6.00 12.92 -22.30
N PHE A 280 -6.22 11.69 -22.79
CA PHE A 280 -5.77 10.48 -22.10
C PHE A 280 -4.24 10.41 -22.02
N LEU A 281 -3.52 10.58 -23.14
CA LEU A 281 -2.06 10.44 -23.17
C LEU A 281 -1.36 11.49 -22.30
N SER A 282 -1.89 12.72 -22.28
CA SER A 282 -1.37 13.80 -21.44
C SER A 282 -1.53 13.48 -19.96
N LEU A 283 -2.71 13.00 -19.56
CA LEU A 283 -2.96 12.62 -18.16
C LEU A 283 -2.21 11.34 -17.77
N PHE A 284 -2.13 10.35 -18.65
CA PHE A 284 -1.41 9.09 -18.42
C PHE A 284 0.11 9.31 -18.32
N SER A 285 0.68 10.17 -19.17
CA SER A 285 2.12 10.46 -19.15
C SER A 285 2.55 11.18 -17.86
N ALA A 286 1.69 12.03 -17.30
CA ALA A 286 1.92 12.65 -15.99
C ALA A 286 1.95 11.63 -14.84
N GLU A 287 1.20 10.53 -14.96
CA GLU A 287 1.12 9.45 -13.96
C GLU A 287 2.20 8.36 -14.17
N LEU A 288 2.80 8.32 -15.36
CA LEU A 288 3.76 7.29 -15.76
C LEU A 288 4.95 7.13 -14.80
N PRO A 289 5.57 8.20 -14.25
CA PRO A 289 6.67 8.05 -13.30
C PRO A 289 6.28 7.28 -12.05
N PHE A 290 5.07 7.51 -11.53
CA PHE A 290 4.55 6.81 -10.35
C PHE A 290 4.24 5.34 -10.65
N LEU A 291 3.68 5.06 -11.83
CA LEU A 291 3.43 3.69 -12.29
C LEU A 291 4.73 2.91 -12.49
N LEU A 292 5.77 3.54 -13.04
CA LEU A 292 7.10 2.94 -13.21
C LEU A 292 7.75 2.65 -11.85
N LEU A 293 7.62 3.56 -10.89
CA LEU A 293 8.11 3.34 -9.53
C LEU A 293 7.39 2.17 -8.85
N ALA A 294 6.06 2.10 -8.97
CA ALA A 294 5.27 0.98 -8.46
C ALA A 294 5.68 -0.35 -9.11
N ALA A 295 5.86 -0.37 -10.44
CA ALA A 295 6.36 -1.53 -11.16
C ALA A 295 7.76 -1.97 -10.67
N LEU A 296 8.66 -1.02 -10.41
CA LEU A 296 9.99 -1.30 -9.86
C LEU A 296 9.92 -1.92 -8.46
N PHE A 297 9.05 -1.42 -7.58
CA PHE A 297 8.80 -2.05 -6.28
C PHE A 297 8.27 -3.47 -6.42
N HIS A 298 7.33 -3.72 -7.34
CA HIS A 298 6.84 -5.07 -7.62
C HIS A 298 7.93 -6.01 -8.13
N ILE A 299 8.81 -5.53 -9.02
CA ILE A 299 9.96 -6.30 -9.50
C ILE A 299 10.90 -6.64 -8.33
N LEU A 300 11.21 -5.67 -7.46
CA LEU A 300 12.09 -5.86 -6.31
C LEU A 300 11.51 -6.87 -5.31
N ILE A 301 10.22 -6.75 -4.95
CA ILE A 301 9.54 -7.68 -4.05
C ILE A 301 9.54 -9.09 -4.65
N THR A 302 9.24 -9.22 -5.94
CA THR A 302 9.24 -10.51 -6.64
C THR A 302 10.64 -11.12 -6.69
N LEU A 303 11.68 -10.30 -6.88
CA LEU A 303 13.08 -10.74 -6.83
C LEU A 303 13.47 -11.22 -5.43
N ILE A 304 13.13 -10.48 -4.38
CA ILE A 304 13.38 -10.88 -2.99
C ILE A 304 12.69 -12.20 -2.68
N LEU A 305 11.42 -12.35 -3.08
CA LEU A 305 10.67 -13.60 -2.92
C LEU A 305 11.33 -14.76 -3.68
N TYR A 306 11.78 -14.53 -4.92
CA TYR A 306 12.50 -15.54 -5.69
C TYR A 306 13.80 -15.97 -5.00
N LEU A 307 14.59 -15.03 -4.49
CA LEU A 307 15.83 -15.31 -3.75
C LEU A 307 15.56 -16.08 -2.46
N PHE A 308 14.48 -15.73 -1.75
CA PHE A 308 14.04 -16.45 -0.55
C PHE A 308 13.64 -17.90 -0.87
N VAL A 309 12.77 -18.10 -1.87
CA VAL A 309 12.34 -19.43 -2.32
C VAL A 309 13.53 -20.25 -2.80
N LYS A 310 14.43 -19.64 -3.60
CA LYS A 310 15.67 -20.28 -4.03
C LYS A 310 16.48 -20.74 -2.82
N LYS A 311 16.77 -19.85 -1.86
CA LYS A 311 17.54 -20.18 -0.65
C LYS A 311 16.90 -21.34 0.13
N HIS A 312 15.58 -21.34 0.28
CA HIS A 312 14.87 -22.38 1.00
C HIS A 312 14.94 -23.76 0.29
N ILE A 313 14.73 -23.79 -1.03
CA ILE A 313 14.82 -25.04 -1.81
C ILE A 313 16.25 -25.59 -1.79
N PHE A 314 17.28 -24.73 -1.89
CA PHE A 314 18.67 -25.17 -1.76
C PHE A 314 18.97 -25.78 -0.39
N GLY A 315 18.42 -25.21 0.69
CA GLY A 315 18.54 -25.77 2.04
C GLY A 315 17.92 -27.17 2.15
N GLN A 316 16.76 -27.39 1.54
CA GLN A 316 16.12 -28.71 1.53
C GLN A 316 16.83 -29.72 0.62
N MET A 317 17.34 -29.29 -0.54
CA MET A 317 18.10 -30.14 -1.46
C MET A 317 19.38 -30.67 -0.81
N ALA A 318 20.09 -29.86 -0.03
CA ALA A 318 21.27 -30.31 0.70
C ALA A 318 20.97 -31.43 1.72
N ILE A 319 19.79 -31.39 2.35
CA ILE A 319 19.31 -32.45 3.25
C ILE A 319 19.04 -33.73 2.45
N MET A 320 18.37 -33.61 1.30
CA MET A 320 18.06 -34.74 0.42
C MET A 320 19.32 -35.39 -0.17
N GLU A 321 20.29 -34.58 -0.61
CA GLU A 321 21.55 -35.06 -1.19
C GLU A 321 22.40 -35.78 -0.14
N ASN A 322 22.42 -35.29 1.10
CA ASN A 322 23.06 -35.99 2.22
C ASN A 322 22.38 -37.34 2.52
N LEU A 323 21.04 -37.42 2.44
CA LEU A 323 20.30 -38.68 2.59
C LEU A 323 20.63 -39.66 1.45
N LEU A 324 20.58 -39.21 0.21
CA LEU A 324 20.91 -40.01 -0.98
C LEU A 324 22.36 -40.51 -0.95
N THR A 325 23.31 -39.64 -0.58
CA THR A 325 24.73 -40.02 -0.46
C THR A 325 24.92 -41.05 0.66
N SER A 326 24.18 -40.92 1.76
CA SER A 326 24.19 -41.90 2.84
C SER A 326 23.61 -43.24 2.39
N ILE A 327 22.50 -43.24 1.65
CA ILE A 327 21.90 -44.45 1.05
C ILE A 327 22.89 -45.12 0.10
N HIS A 328 23.51 -44.38 -0.81
CA HIS A 328 24.44 -44.93 -1.79
C HIS A 328 25.74 -45.45 -1.14
N LYS A 329 26.19 -44.81 -0.06
CA LYS A 329 27.32 -45.28 0.76
C LYS A 329 26.96 -46.55 1.53
N MET A 330 25.71 -46.71 1.97
CA MET A 330 25.18 -47.95 2.55
C MET A 330 25.09 -49.06 1.51
N GLU A 331 24.51 -48.78 0.34
CA GLU A 331 24.41 -49.72 -0.77
C GLU A 331 25.79 -50.27 -1.17
N LYS A 332 26.77 -49.37 -1.31
CA LYS A 332 28.16 -49.75 -1.63
C LYS A 332 28.80 -50.62 -0.54
N LYS A 333 28.51 -50.37 0.75
CA LYS A 333 28.97 -51.19 1.88
C LYS A 333 28.29 -52.56 1.93
N LEU A 334 27.01 -52.63 1.54
CA LEU A 334 26.23 -53.87 1.42
C LEU A 334 26.77 -54.78 0.32
N TYR A 335 27.16 -54.22 -0.84
CA TYR A 335 27.72 -55.00 -1.95
C TYR A 335 29.23 -55.28 -1.82
N SER A 336 29.99 -54.48 -1.05
CA SER A 336 31.45 -54.67 -0.92
C SER A 336 31.86 -55.67 0.17
N ASN A 337 30.97 -56.02 1.10
CA ASN A 337 31.22 -57.03 2.13
C ASN A 337 30.38 -58.27 1.83
N ALA A 338 31.01 -59.32 1.31
CA ALA A 338 30.42 -60.65 1.20
C ALA A 338 30.20 -61.26 2.60
N ILE A 339 29.12 -60.88 3.30
CA ILE A 339 28.67 -61.51 4.55
C ILE A 339 27.13 -61.56 4.56
N ALA A 340 26.58 -62.71 4.97
CA ALA A 340 25.19 -63.14 4.89
C ALA A 340 24.17 -62.26 5.65
N PRO A 341 22.88 -62.29 5.27
CA PRO A 341 21.86 -61.32 5.69
C PRO A 341 21.18 -61.70 7.02
N GLU A 342 21.93 -61.79 8.13
CA GLU A 342 21.34 -62.23 9.42
C GLU A 342 21.76 -61.46 10.68
N SER A 343 22.39 -60.28 10.55
CA SER A 343 22.59 -59.40 11.71
C SER A 343 22.57 -57.91 11.31
N VAL A 344 21.45 -57.48 10.74
CA VAL A 344 21.15 -56.05 10.66
C VAL A 344 20.58 -55.66 12.03
N ASP A 345 21.42 -55.02 12.84
CA ASP A 345 21.01 -54.49 14.14
C ASP A 345 20.17 -53.22 13.92
N TYR A 346 18.84 -53.35 14.00
CA TYR A 346 17.90 -52.25 13.81
C TYR A 346 18.03 -51.16 14.90
N GLU A 347 18.69 -51.47 16.03
CA GLU A 347 18.95 -50.52 17.12
C GLU A 347 19.98 -49.44 16.72
N ASP A 348 21.03 -49.80 15.97
CA ASP A 348 22.06 -48.86 15.48
C ASP A 348 21.49 -47.90 14.43
N ILE A 349 20.46 -48.33 13.69
CA ILE A 349 19.73 -47.53 12.70
C ILE A 349 18.97 -46.38 13.37
N LEU A 350 18.42 -46.58 14.58
CA LEU A 350 17.73 -45.55 15.35
C LEU A 350 18.69 -44.56 16.01
N GLN A 351 19.88 -45.02 16.44
CA GLN A 351 20.90 -44.18 17.06
C GLN A 351 21.47 -43.10 16.12
N MET A 352 21.44 -43.31 14.80
CA MET A 352 22.09 -42.40 13.83
C MET A 352 21.17 -41.31 13.27
N SER A 353 19.88 -41.30 13.61
CA SER A 353 18.97 -40.20 13.25
C SER A 353 19.06 -39.07 14.28
N SER A 354 19.66 -37.93 13.92
CA SER A 354 19.93 -36.81 14.83
C SER A 354 18.70 -36.20 15.51
N LYS A 355 17.49 -36.50 15.02
CA LYS A 355 16.21 -36.06 15.60
C LYS A 355 15.72 -36.93 16.78
N GLY A 356 16.28 -38.12 16.97
CA GLY A 356 15.85 -39.03 18.05
C GLY A 356 16.69 -38.95 19.33
N LEU A 357 17.83 -38.25 19.30
CA LEU A 357 18.82 -38.28 20.39
C LEU A 357 18.64 -37.21 21.46
N ARG A 358 18.14 -36.02 21.08
CA ARG A 358 17.96 -34.89 22.00
C ARG A 358 16.57 -34.28 21.88
N ASP A 359 16.02 -33.87 23.01
CA ASP A 359 14.78 -33.09 23.10
C ASP A 359 15.02 -31.67 22.57
N GLU A 360 14.22 -31.22 21.59
CA GLU A 360 14.41 -29.93 20.91
C GLU A 360 14.22 -28.72 21.85
N LEU A 361 13.41 -28.88 22.92
CA LEU A 361 13.12 -27.81 23.86
C LEU A 361 14.26 -27.61 24.88
N THR A 362 14.74 -28.69 25.48
CA THR A 362 15.67 -28.66 26.62
C THR A 362 17.11 -29.00 26.24
N GLY A 363 17.32 -29.63 25.07
CA GLY A 363 18.62 -30.09 24.60
C GLY A 363 19.15 -31.33 25.31
N LEU A 364 18.39 -31.91 26.24
CA LEU A 364 18.73 -33.14 26.98
C LEU A 364 18.46 -34.40 26.14
N ALA A 365 18.90 -35.58 26.59
CA ALA A 365 18.56 -36.82 25.90
C ALA A 365 17.04 -37.06 25.83
N THR A 366 16.56 -37.68 24.76
CA THR A 366 15.18 -38.18 24.73
C THR A 366 15.03 -39.39 25.65
N ARG A 367 13.80 -39.67 26.11
CA ARG A 367 13.49 -40.85 26.92
C ARG A 367 14.09 -42.13 26.35
N THR A 368 13.91 -42.39 25.06
CA THR A 368 14.40 -43.61 24.40
C THR A 368 15.92 -43.72 24.46
N PHE A 369 16.63 -42.63 24.15
CA PHE A 369 18.09 -42.63 24.18
C PHE A 369 18.62 -42.81 25.62
N PHE A 370 18.02 -42.11 26.58
CA PHE A 370 18.40 -42.23 27.99
C PHE A 370 18.23 -43.68 28.50
N LEU A 371 17.09 -44.31 28.22
CA LEU A 371 16.80 -45.68 28.69
C LEU A 371 17.78 -46.69 28.10
N ASN A 372 18.10 -46.57 26.81
CA ASN A 372 19.08 -47.45 26.15
C ASN A 372 20.48 -47.26 26.75
N GLN A 373 20.89 -46.02 27.03
CA GLN A 373 22.17 -45.73 27.68
C GLN A 373 22.22 -46.27 29.10
N LEU A 374 21.13 -46.13 29.87
CA LEU A 374 21.05 -46.68 31.22
C LEU A 374 21.06 -48.21 31.18
N GLU A 375 20.32 -48.86 30.30
CA GLU A 375 20.33 -50.32 30.17
C GLU A 375 21.72 -50.85 29.82
N LYS A 376 22.46 -50.16 28.94
CA LYS A 376 23.85 -50.47 28.64
C LYS A 376 24.76 -50.33 29.88
N LEU A 377 24.63 -49.22 30.62
CA LEU A 377 25.38 -49.01 31.86
C LEU A 377 25.10 -50.10 32.91
N LEU A 378 23.87 -50.60 32.98
CA LEU A 378 23.49 -51.69 33.88
C LEU A 378 24.01 -53.06 33.43
N ARG A 379 24.09 -53.31 32.10
CA ARG A 379 24.59 -54.56 31.51
C ARG A 379 26.12 -54.68 31.55
N ASP A 380 26.83 -53.58 31.31
CA ASP A 380 28.29 -53.58 31.18
C ASP A 380 29.02 -53.91 32.49
N GLY A 381 28.32 -53.92 33.65
CA GLY A 381 28.67 -54.67 34.87
C GLY A 381 30.00 -54.38 35.56
N ASN A 382 30.85 -53.55 34.97
CA ASN A 382 32.22 -53.26 35.39
C ASN A 382 32.35 -51.88 36.06
N ALA A 383 31.24 -51.22 36.38
CA ALA A 383 31.27 -50.05 37.24
C ALA A 383 31.60 -50.51 38.67
N SER A 384 32.87 -50.38 39.04
CA SER A 384 33.31 -50.33 40.43
C SER A 384 32.69 -49.16 41.22
N GLY A 385 31.99 -48.23 40.54
CA GLY A 385 31.29 -47.08 41.12
C GLY A 385 29.82 -47.35 41.44
N LYS A 386 29.34 -46.74 42.52
CA LYS A 386 27.93 -46.74 42.92
C LYS A 386 27.17 -45.77 41.99
N LEU A 387 26.14 -46.27 41.31
CA LEU A 387 25.26 -45.46 40.47
C LEU A 387 24.06 -44.97 41.27
N SER A 388 23.66 -43.72 41.09
CA SER A 388 22.45 -43.17 41.69
C SER A 388 21.52 -42.64 40.60
N LEU A 389 20.26 -43.03 40.66
CA LEU A 389 19.21 -42.54 39.75
C LEU A 389 18.39 -41.48 40.46
N CYS A 390 18.25 -40.32 39.83
CA CYS A 390 17.41 -39.21 40.27
C CYS A 390 16.27 -39.00 39.27
N PHE A 391 15.06 -38.89 39.76
CA PHE A 391 13.85 -38.57 39.01
C PHE A 391 13.35 -37.20 39.47
N VAL A 392 13.26 -36.25 38.55
CA VAL A 392 12.96 -34.84 38.84
C VAL A 392 11.68 -34.47 38.11
N ASP A 393 10.75 -33.84 38.81
CA ASP A 393 9.50 -33.38 38.21
C ASP A 393 9.24 -31.91 38.57
N LEU A 394 8.92 -31.12 37.56
CA LEU A 394 8.59 -29.71 37.72
C LEU A 394 7.24 -29.55 38.42
N ASP A 395 7.22 -28.85 39.55
CA ASP A 395 5.99 -28.63 40.30
C ASP A 395 5.05 -27.67 39.56
N ASP A 396 3.79 -28.10 39.41
CA ASP A 396 2.67 -27.27 38.94
C ASP A 396 2.87 -26.64 37.54
N LEU A 397 3.54 -27.33 36.62
CA LEU A 397 3.73 -26.89 35.23
C LEU A 397 2.42 -26.51 34.54
N LYS A 398 1.33 -27.25 34.80
CA LYS A 398 0.01 -26.92 34.24
C LYS A 398 -0.49 -25.56 34.75
N LEU A 399 -0.38 -25.30 36.05
CA LEU A 399 -0.77 -24.01 36.64
C LEU A 399 0.08 -22.87 36.08
N LEU A 400 1.39 -23.09 35.93
CA LEU A 400 2.31 -22.14 35.32
C LEU A 400 1.89 -21.80 33.87
N ASN A 401 1.57 -22.82 33.07
CA ASN A 401 1.12 -22.64 31.69
C ASN A 401 -0.25 -21.98 31.59
N ASP A 402 -1.20 -22.38 32.43
CA ASP A 402 -2.56 -21.83 32.42
C ASP A 402 -2.57 -20.35 32.88
N THR A 403 -1.63 -19.96 33.76
CA THR A 403 -1.55 -18.59 34.30
C THR A 403 -0.70 -17.66 33.43
N TYR A 404 0.42 -18.15 32.89
CA TYR A 404 1.44 -17.31 32.22
C TYR A 404 1.72 -17.70 30.77
N GLY A 405 0.97 -18.67 30.23
CA GLY A 405 1.10 -19.17 28.87
C GLY A 405 2.21 -20.21 28.69
N HIS A 406 2.12 -20.99 27.61
CA HIS A 406 3.08 -22.07 27.32
C HIS A 406 4.54 -21.62 27.20
N GLN A 407 4.79 -20.36 26.84
CA GLN A 407 6.15 -19.81 26.77
C GLN A 407 6.82 -19.73 28.16
N ALA A 408 6.04 -19.56 29.23
CA ALA A 408 6.54 -19.58 30.60
C ALA A 408 7.00 -20.99 30.98
N GLY A 409 6.17 -22.02 30.71
CA GLY A 409 6.54 -23.42 30.92
C GLY A 409 7.76 -23.84 30.11
N ASP A 410 7.84 -23.44 28.84
CA ASP A 410 9.00 -23.70 27.99
C ASP A 410 10.28 -23.10 28.55
N SER A 411 10.19 -21.91 29.15
CA SER A 411 11.33 -21.22 29.78
C SER A 411 11.78 -21.93 31.06
N ALA A 412 10.83 -22.39 31.88
CA ALA A 412 11.12 -23.21 33.05
C ALA A 412 11.82 -24.53 32.67
N LEU A 413 11.28 -25.26 31.70
CA LEU A 413 11.83 -26.54 31.22
C LEU A 413 13.25 -26.39 30.65
N LYS A 414 13.49 -25.33 29.87
CA LYS A 414 14.84 -24.99 29.38
C LYS A 414 15.83 -24.75 30.51
N LYS A 415 15.42 -24.02 31.55
CA LYS A 415 16.29 -23.71 32.69
C LYS A 415 16.61 -24.96 33.51
N ILE A 416 15.64 -25.83 33.73
CA ILE A 416 15.85 -27.16 34.36
C ILE A 416 16.84 -27.97 33.54
N GLY A 417 16.64 -28.05 32.21
CA GLY A 417 17.56 -28.75 31.32
C GLY A 417 19.00 -28.22 31.41
N PHE A 418 19.17 -26.90 31.47
CA PHE A 418 20.47 -26.27 31.67
C PHE A 418 21.12 -26.63 33.01
N ILE A 419 20.36 -26.61 34.11
CA ILE A 419 20.86 -26.97 35.45
C ILE A 419 21.30 -28.44 35.47
N LEU A 420 20.43 -29.36 35.03
CA LEU A 420 20.72 -30.80 35.05
C LEU A 420 21.92 -31.18 34.19
N ARG A 421 22.11 -30.52 33.04
CA ARG A 421 23.29 -30.71 32.18
C ARG A 421 24.60 -30.34 32.89
N GLY A 422 24.57 -29.41 33.84
CA GLY A 422 25.72 -29.11 34.69
C GLY A 422 26.12 -30.31 35.57
N TYR A 423 25.13 -31.00 36.12
CA TYR A 423 25.33 -32.21 36.95
C TYR A 423 25.70 -33.43 36.11
N GLU A 424 25.14 -33.58 34.91
CA GLU A 424 25.56 -34.57 33.91
C GLU A 424 27.08 -34.50 33.70
N LYS A 425 27.61 -33.29 33.49
CA LYS A 425 29.04 -33.09 33.27
C LYS A 425 29.88 -33.29 34.54
N LYS A 426 29.38 -32.88 35.71
CA LYS A 426 30.11 -32.95 36.99
C LYS A 426 30.32 -34.39 37.47
N TYR A 427 29.35 -35.28 37.24
CA TYR A 427 29.35 -36.67 37.74
C TYR A 427 29.42 -37.71 36.62
N GLU A 428 29.90 -37.32 35.43
CA GLU A 428 30.02 -38.16 34.23
C GLU A 428 28.75 -38.98 33.93
N GLY A 429 27.61 -38.35 34.22
CA GLY A 429 26.28 -38.94 34.22
C GLY A 429 25.63 -38.95 32.84
N VAL A 430 24.34 -39.26 32.84
CA VAL A 430 23.46 -39.09 31.68
C VAL A 430 22.20 -38.40 32.16
N VAL A 431 21.68 -37.43 31.40
CA VAL A 431 20.40 -36.76 31.69
C VAL A 431 19.47 -36.86 30.50
N GLY A 432 18.21 -37.21 30.76
CA GLY A 432 17.16 -37.23 29.76
C GLY A 432 15.88 -36.56 30.23
N ARG A 433 15.09 -36.08 29.26
CA ARG A 433 13.70 -35.70 29.47
C ARG A 433 12.84 -36.95 29.32
N TYR A 434 12.21 -37.36 30.42
CA TYR A 434 11.45 -38.61 30.51
C TYR A 434 9.99 -38.41 30.07
N GLY A 435 9.41 -37.25 30.37
CA GLY A 435 8.02 -36.91 30.11
C GLY A 435 7.84 -35.41 29.81
N GLY A 436 6.63 -34.88 30.02
CA GLY A 436 6.33 -33.46 29.78
C GLY A 436 7.13 -32.54 30.70
N ASP A 437 6.96 -32.71 31.99
CA ASP A 437 7.60 -32.04 33.13
C ASP A 437 8.69 -32.89 33.80
N GLU A 438 8.81 -34.14 33.39
CA GLU A 438 9.65 -35.15 34.04
C GLU A 438 11.04 -35.26 33.42
N PHE A 439 12.05 -35.30 34.27
CA PHE A 439 13.46 -35.47 33.93
C PHE A 439 14.08 -36.60 34.73
N ILE A 440 15.11 -37.21 34.16
CA ILE A 440 15.80 -38.34 34.78
C ILE A 440 17.32 -38.18 34.61
N LEU A 441 18.05 -38.43 35.69
CA LEU A 441 19.49 -38.18 35.80
C LEU A 441 20.16 -39.38 36.46
N ILE A 442 21.28 -39.82 35.86
CA ILE A 442 22.20 -40.78 36.47
C ILE A 442 23.43 -40.03 36.96
N LEU A 443 23.78 -40.24 38.22
CA LEU A 443 25.03 -39.80 38.82
C LEU A 443 25.95 -41.01 38.99
N LYS A 444 27.22 -40.87 38.60
CA LYS A 444 28.25 -41.90 38.82
C LYS A 444 29.16 -41.48 39.97
N ASP A 445 29.86 -42.47 40.51
CA ASP A 445 30.93 -42.31 41.49
C ASP A 445 30.53 -41.53 42.75
N ILE A 446 29.35 -41.82 43.30
CA ILE A 446 28.89 -41.30 44.59
C ILE A 446 29.22 -42.32 45.69
N ASP A 447 30.19 -42.02 46.55
CA ASP A 447 30.81 -42.98 47.45
C ASP A 447 29.98 -43.29 48.70
N SER A 448 29.03 -42.42 49.08
CA SER A 448 28.18 -42.61 50.27
C SER A 448 26.77 -42.04 50.13
N VAL A 449 25.84 -42.55 50.96
CA VAL A 449 24.48 -41.99 51.08
C VAL A 449 24.52 -40.54 51.57
N LYS A 450 25.49 -40.20 52.43
CA LYS A 450 25.71 -38.83 52.89
C LYS A 450 26.08 -37.90 51.74
N GLU A 451 27.03 -38.31 50.91
CA GLU A 451 27.41 -37.55 49.71
C GLU A 451 26.24 -37.41 48.74
N LEU A 452 25.46 -38.47 48.53
CA LEU A 452 24.26 -38.38 47.71
C LEU A 452 23.28 -37.33 48.27
N ASN A 453 23.02 -37.31 49.57
CA ASN A 453 22.16 -36.31 50.20
C ASN A 453 22.70 -34.88 50.03
N ASP A 454 24.01 -34.67 50.16
CA ASP A 454 24.63 -33.36 49.95
C ASP A 454 24.45 -32.89 48.49
N VAL A 455 24.62 -33.80 47.52
CA VAL A 455 24.41 -33.52 46.09
C VAL A 455 22.95 -33.24 45.77
N LEU A 456 22.03 -34.02 46.33
CA LEU A 456 20.59 -33.83 46.12
C LEU A 456 20.11 -32.51 46.75
N GLY A 457 20.62 -32.15 47.93
CA GLY A 457 20.37 -30.85 48.56
C GLY A 457 20.82 -29.69 47.67
N GLU A 458 22.06 -29.70 47.21
CA GLU A 458 22.59 -28.68 46.29
C GLU A 458 21.74 -28.60 45.00
N LEU A 459 21.35 -29.76 44.45
CA LEU A 459 20.59 -29.82 43.21
C LEU A 459 19.17 -29.27 43.37
N VAL A 460 18.45 -29.62 44.45
CA VAL A 460 17.12 -29.05 44.73
C VAL A 460 17.19 -27.54 44.90
N GLU A 461 18.18 -27.01 45.63
CA GLU A 461 18.34 -25.57 45.81
C GLU A 461 18.57 -24.85 44.48
N ARG A 462 19.36 -25.43 43.57
CA ARG A 462 19.55 -24.87 42.21
C ARG A 462 18.30 -24.99 41.34
N LEU A 463 17.47 -26.01 41.57
CA LEU A 463 16.18 -26.18 40.91
C LEU A 463 15.07 -25.30 41.53
N HIS A 464 15.38 -24.54 42.59
CA HIS A 464 14.60 -23.41 43.05
C HIS A 464 15.11 -22.12 42.40
N PHE A 465 14.44 -21.70 41.34
CA PHE A 465 14.84 -20.53 40.57
C PHE A 465 13.63 -19.70 40.17
N THR A 466 13.86 -18.47 39.75
CA THR A 466 12.82 -17.61 39.19
C THR A 466 12.94 -17.55 37.67
N ILE A 467 11.80 -17.47 36.99
CA ILE A 467 11.73 -17.10 35.57
C ILE A 467 11.07 -15.73 35.44
N THR A 468 11.52 -14.94 34.46
CA THR A 468 10.94 -13.63 34.18
C THR A 468 9.96 -13.74 33.02
N VAL A 469 8.69 -13.41 33.26
CA VAL A 469 7.65 -13.35 32.23
C VAL A 469 7.00 -11.97 32.29
N ASN A 470 7.05 -11.21 31.19
CA ASN A 470 6.51 -9.85 31.11
C ASN A 470 6.96 -8.91 32.27
N GLY A 471 8.19 -9.06 32.75
CA GLY A 471 8.76 -8.27 33.85
C GLY A 471 8.36 -8.72 35.26
N THR A 472 7.59 -9.80 35.40
CA THR A 472 7.27 -10.41 36.71
C THR A 472 8.19 -11.61 36.94
N GLU A 473 8.75 -11.71 38.16
CA GLU A 473 9.53 -12.87 38.59
C GLU A 473 8.60 -13.94 39.17
N ILE A 474 8.65 -15.13 38.60
CA ILE A 474 7.81 -16.26 38.99
C ILE A 474 8.70 -17.34 39.59
N PRO A 475 8.49 -17.75 40.86
CA PRO A 475 9.24 -18.84 41.45
C PRO A 475 8.84 -20.18 40.83
N VAL A 476 9.84 -21.00 40.55
CA VAL A 476 9.70 -22.34 39.99
C VAL A 476 10.41 -23.31 40.93
N HIS A 477 9.72 -24.41 41.25
CA HIS A 477 10.23 -25.47 42.12
C HIS A 477 10.18 -26.81 41.40
N CYS A 478 11.08 -27.71 41.79
CA CYS A 478 11.06 -29.10 41.34
C CYS A 478 11.07 -30.01 42.55
N SER A 479 10.40 -31.15 42.41
CA SER A 479 10.46 -32.24 43.37
C SER A 479 11.36 -33.34 42.83
N MET A 480 12.12 -34.02 43.69
CA MET A 480 13.06 -35.05 43.27
C MET A 480 12.98 -36.33 44.10
N GLY A 481 12.93 -37.48 43.45
CA GLY A 481 13.11 -38.79 44.06
C GLY A 481 14.41 -39.41 43.63
N ALA A 482 15.21 -39.93 44.56
CA ALA A 482 16.48 -40.57 44.25
C ALA A 482 16.54 -42.00 44.78
N CYS A 483 17.37 -42.84 44.17
CA CYS A 483 17.71 -44.15 44.70
C CYS A 483 19.13 -44.56 44.30
N VAL A 484 19.77 -45.38 45.14
CA VAL A 484 21.07 -45.98 44.84
C VAL A 484 20.85 -47.32 44.14
N TRP A 485 21.55 -47.54 43.03
CA TRP A 485 21.49 -48.79 42.29
C TRP A 485 22.13 -49.93 43.07
N ASN A 486 21.44 -51.06 43.15
CA ASN A 486 21.98 -52.33 43.60
C ASN A 486 22.08 -53.30 42.42
N ARG A 487 23.07 -54.20 42.41
CA ARG A 487 23.26 -55.23 41.36
C ARG A 487 22.02 -56.10 41.09
N LYS A 488 21.10 -56.19 42.06
CA LYS A 488 19.82 -56.92 41.90
C LYS A 488 18.72 -56.10 41.19
N ASP A 489 18.93 -54.79 41.01
CA ASP A 489 17.96 -53.90 40.40
C ASP A 489 18.10 -53.92 38.87
N THR A 490 16.99 -54.26 38.22
CA THR A 490 16.73 -53.99 36.80
C THR A 490 16.46 -52.51 36.54
N LEU A 491 16.55 -52.09 35.26
CA LEU A 491 16.14 -50.76 34.80
C LEU A 491 14.76 -50.36 35.34
N LYS A 492 13.77 -51.25 35.20
CA LYS A 492 12.39 -51.03 35.63
C LYS A 492 12.28 -50.85 37.14
N THR A 493 12.99 -51.66 37.93
CA THR A 493 12.98 -51.56 39.39
C THR A 493 13.68 -50.29 39.88
N LEU A 494 14.76 -49.85 39.21
CA LEU A 494 15.48 -48.64 39.59
C LEU A 494 14.62 -47.39 39.36
N ILE A 495 14.00 -47.28 38.18
CA ILE A 495 13.07 -46.19 37.87
C ILE A 495 11.90 -46.19 38.85
N SER A 496 11.31 -47.37 39.15
CA SER A 496 10.20 -47.46 40.10
C SER A 496 10.56 -47.05 41.52
N LYS A 497 11.81 -47.26 41.97
CA LYS A 497 12.26 -46.82 43.30
C LYS A 497 12.39 -45.30 43.37
N ALA A 498 13.03 -44.69 42.38
CA ALA A 498 13.18 -43.23 42.30
C ALA A 498 11.80 -42.54 42.16
N ASP A 499 10.90 -43.10 41.35
CA ASP A 499 9.52 -42.61 41.18
C ASP A 499 8.71 -42.69 42.49
N LYS A 500 8.84 -43.78 43.26
CA LYS A 500 8.20 -43.88 44.60
C LYS A 500 8.71 -42.82 45.56
N ALA A 501 10.02 -42.57 45.59
CA ALA A 501 10.59 -41.52 46.43
C ALA A 501 10.10 -40.12 45.99
N LEU A 502 9.98 -39.88 44.67
CA LEU A 502 9.41 -38.64 44.14
C LEU A 502 7.95 -38.48 44.54
N TYR A 503 7.17 -39.55 44.43
CA TYR A 503 5.76 -39.57 44.85
C TYR A 503 5.60 -39.20 46.33
N ASP A 504 6.50 -39.69 47.20
CA ASP A 504 6.51 -39.32 48.61
C ASP A 504 6.77 -37.82 48.81
N VAL A 505 7.69 -37.21 48.05
CA VAL A 505 7.90 -35.74 48.08
C VAL A 505 6.63 -34.99 47.66
N LYS A 506 5.99 -35.42 46.57
CA LYS A 506 4.78 -34.77 46.05
C LYS A 506 3.62 -34.79 47.06
N ARG A 507 3.57 -35.78 47.96
CA ARG A 507 2.58 -35.87 49.04
C ARG A 507 2.92 -35.06 50.30
N HIS A 508 4.20 -34.72 50.51
CA HIS A 508 4.68 -34.09 51.74
C HIS A 508 5.17 -32.64 51.55
N GLY A 509 4.63 -31.93 50.55
CA GLY A 509 4.80 -30.48 50.43
C GLY A 509 5.50 -29.99 49.16
N LYS A 510 6.00 -30.89 48.30
CA LYS A 510 6.71 -30.55 47.04
C LYS A 510 7.98 -29.70 47.27
N GLY A 511 8.72 -29.36 46.21
CA GLY A 511 9.90 -28.49 46.29
C GLY A 511 11.05 -29.02 47.17
N THR A 512 11.20 -30.34 47.28
CA THR A 512 12.30 -30.96 48.03
C THR A 512 12.70 -32.29 47.39
N TYR A 513 13.57 -33.06 48.06
CA TYR A 513 13.94 -34.41 47.62
C TYR A 513 13.63 -35.48 48.66
N SER A 514 13.52 -36.72 48.20
CA SER A 514 13.47 -37.92 49.04
C SER A 514 14.37 -39.00 48.46
N LEU A 515 14.98 -39.79 49.33
CA LEU A 515 15.82 -40.92 48.96
C LEU A 515 15.09 -42.23 49.28
N PHE A 516 14.97 -43.10 48.29
CA PHE A 516 14.47 -44.45 48.50
C PHE A 516 15.52 -45.27 49.25
N LEU A 517 15.33 -45.42 50.56
CA LEU A 517 16.10 -46.34 51.39
C LEU A 517 15.41 -47.71 51.32
N ASN A 518 16.09 -48.73 50.80
CA ASN A 518 15.67 -50.11 51.09
C ASN A 518 15.75 -50.23 52.62
N GLY A 519 14.68 -50.65 53.30
CA GLY A 519 14.69 -50.81 54.75
C GLY A 519 15.97 -51.50 55.22
N GLU A 520 16.74 -50.79 56.06
CA GLU A 520 17.64 -51.46 57.00
C GLU A 520 16.83 -52.17 58.07
#